data_AF-A0A7C9ETJ1-F1
#
_entry.id   AF-A0A7C9ETJ1-F1
#
_cell.length_a   1.000
_cell.length_b   1.000
_cell.length_c   1.000
_cell.angle_alpha   90.00
_cell.angle_beta   90.00
_cell.angle_gamma   90.00
#
_symmetry.space_group_name_H-M   'P 1'
#
loop_
_entity.id
_entity.type
_entity.pdbx_description
1 polymer ?
#
loop_
_entity_poly.entity_id
_entity_poly.type
_entity_poly.pdbx_seq_one_letter_code
_entity_poly.pdbx_strand_id
1 'polypeptide(L)'
;LGKIIRILSLTLFQLTEISSDTLESLSQYMPPGVDDCYTGMTFESMLKSSDDAVEDLWGIAGLVLGLGTSVTALFRAGSYDAMGNIKLLCTSSIAEAASLVPDSRSESVHIKLSIGSCLVLPTVSSFCRRVEMMHDTELDDLLSSYEDLISKLLQYRTPSICFQNLLMAACIGAGSLLAFILDEGVLSLDVQRVKGLLESFKSIYTSPNPHFVHLGGLVGVVSAMGADAGSLIHRYNSMTTQAVGHKKESSSVNVPLLSSPSFEKDLIVLMQDMFLLAQNSDDNQLQAYAAWAMSFLRHHLWSRVPDGTSASNGNEVSSGSFHHSVSNNSTVGMLSSWLMQLDYSKIPSNVETVAAVLRCLSHAPRLPILDWGAVVRRCMRYEGYAADFLPPKFVS
;
A
#
# COMPACT_ATOMS: atom_id res chain seq x y z
N LEU A 1 -12.89 -18.49 10.80
CA LEU A 1 -12.79 -17.06 10.46
C LEU A 1 -13.70 -16.19 11.33
N GLY A 2 -15.03 -16.38 11.32
CA GLY A 2 -15.93 -15.53 12.10
C GLY A 2 -15.65 -15.46 13.60
N LYS A 3 -15.27 -16.58 14.24
CA LYS A 3 -14.80 -16.58 15.64
C LYS A 3 -13.57 -15.70 15.87
N ILE A 4 -12.63 -15.67 14.93
CA ILE A 4 -11.40 -14.86 15.04
C ILE A 4 -11.75 -13.38 14.93
N ILE A 5 -12.57 -13.01 13.94
CA ILE A 5 -13.02 -11.62 13.74
C ILE A 5 -13.77 -11.14 14.98
N ARG A 6 -14.72 -11.93 15.48
CA ARG A 6 -15.45 -11.63 16.71
C ARG A 6 -14.49 -11.42 17.90
N ILE A 7 -13.54 -12.33 18.10
CA ILE A 7 -12.53 -12.22 19.17
C ILE A 7 -11.73 -10.93 19.02
N LEU A 8 -11.16 -10.67 17.83
CA LEU A 8 -10.35 -9.47 17.59
C LEU A 8 -11.16 -8.18 17.81
N SER A 9 -12.39 -8.12 17.31
CA SER A 9 -13.27 -6.97 17.48
C SER A 9 -13.68 -6.74 18.93
N LEU A 10 -13.98 -7.82 19.68
CA LEU A 10 -14.29 -7.72 21.11
C LEU A 10 -13.05 -7.30 21.93
N THR A 11 -11.87 -7.86 21.62
CA THR A 11 -10.61 -7.47 22.27
C THR A 11 -10.30 -6.00 22.00
N LEU A 12 -10.48 -5.54 20.76
CA LEU A 12 -10.33 -4.12 20.43
C LEU A 12 -11.34 -3.26 21.18
N PHE A 13 -12.61 -3.65 21.22
CA PHE A 13 -13.65 -2.92 21.94
C PHE A 13 -13.30 -2.75 23.43
N GLN A 14 -12.77 -3.80 24.06
CA GLN A 14 -12.35 -3.77 25.46
C GLN A 14 -11.08 -2.95 25.70
N LEU A 15 -10.08 -3.06 24.83
CA LEU A 15 -8.79 -2.36 24.98
C LEU A 15 -8.85 -0.87 24.61
N THR A 16 -9.83 -0.50 23.78
CA THR A 16 -9.99 0.88 23.31
C THR A 16 -11.13 1.61 24.01
N GLU A 17 -12.08 0.91 24.62
CA GLU A 17 -13.31 1.51 25.16
C GLU A 17 -14.12 2.30 24.11
N ILE A 18 -13.81 2.15 22.80
CA ILE A 18 -14.53 2.80 21.71
C ILE A 18 -15.75 1.96 21.33
N SER A 19 -16.94 2.54 21.51
CA SER A 19 -18.16 2.07 20.87
C SER A 19 -18.23 2.66 19.46
N SER A 20 -17.68 1.94 18.49
CA SER A 20 -18.00 2.19 17.08
C SER A 20 -19.11 1.22 16.66
N ASP A 21 -20.18 1.72 16.06
CA ASP A 21 -21.25 0.91 15.47
C ASP A 21 -20.68 -0.16 14.52
N THR A 22 -19.54 0.15 13.87
CA THR A 22 -18.82 -0.79 13.00
C THR A 22 -18.17 -1.93 13.77
N LEU A 23 -17.55 -1.63 14.93
CA LEU A 23 -16.87 -2.61 15.77
C LEU A 23 -17.89 -3.48 16.52
N GLU A 24 -19.00 -2.90 16.94
CA GLU A 24 -20.14 -3.63 17.49
C GLU A 24 -20.73 -4.58 16.44
N SER A 25 -20.97 -4.10 15.22
CA SER A 25 -21.43 -4.94 14.11
C SER A 25 -20.46 -6.10 13.81
N LEU A 26 -19.16 -5.83 13.81
CA LEU A 26 -18.13 -6.87 13.62
C LEU A 26 -18.07 -7.86 14.78
N SER A 27 -18.31 -7.41 16.02
CA SER A 27 -18.36 -8.29 17.20
C SER A 27 -19.56 -9.24 17.17
N GLN A 28 -20.65 -8.84 16.52
CA GLN A 28 -21.85 -9.65 16.34
C GLN A 28 -21.78 -10.56 15.10
N TYR A 29 -20.68 -10.48 14.32
CA TYR A 29 -20.52 -11.26 13.11
C TYR A 29 -20.56 -12.76 13.38
N MET A 30 -21.53 -13.43 12.76
CA MET A 30 -21.70 -14.89 12.79
C MET A 30 -21.35 -15.48 11.43
N PRO A 31 -20.43 -16.46 11.36
CA PRO A 31 -20.14 -17.14 10.10
C PRO A 31 -21.36 -17.96 9.65
N PRO A 32 -21.68 -17.98 8.34
CA PRO A 32 -22.81 -18.76 7.83
C PRO A 32 -22.60 -20.27 8.08
N GLY A 33 -23.60 -20.92 8.69
CA GLY A 33 -23.66 -22.37 8.86
C GLY A 33 -23.08 -22.96 10.15
N VAL A 34 -22.85 -22.16 11.21
CA VAL A 34 -22.35 -22.65 12.51
C VAL A 34 -23.32 -22.28 13.63
N ASP A 35 -23.84 -23.29 14.32
CA ASP A 35 -24.63 -23.14 15.56
C ASP A 35 -23.64 -23.07 16.76
N ASP A 36 -23.75 -22.02 17.58
CA ASP A 36 -22.69 -21.62 18.53
C ASP A 36 -22.85 -22.34 19.88
N CYS A 37 -22.10 -23.43 20.09
CA CYS A 37 -22.11 -24.18 21.38
C CYS A 37 -20.98 -23.76 22.35
N TYR A 38 -20.23 -22.70 22.08
CA TYR A 38 -19.09 -22.30 22.91
C TYR A 38 -19.03 -20.78 23.14
N THR A 39 -20.11 -20.22 23.69
CA THR A 39 -20.23 -18.82 24.13
C THR A 39 -19.79 -18.61 25.58
N GLY A 40 -19.01 -19.53 26.16
CA GLY A 40 -18.68 -19.55 27.59
C GLY A 40 -17.20 -19.72 27.93
N MET A 41 -16.27 -19.51 27.00
CA MET A 41 -14.84 -19.60 27.31
C MET A 41 -14.28 -18.22 27.68
N THR A 42 -14.46 -17.88 28.96
CA THR A 42 -13.51 -17.17 29.85
C THR A 42 -12.58 -16.13 29.21
N PHE A 43 -13.13 -15.07 28.64
CA PHE A 43 -12.35 -13.89 28.20
C PHE A 43 -11.66 -13.17 29.38
N GLU A 44 -12.27 -13.25 30.56
CA GLU A 44 -11.75 -12.70 31.82
C GLU A 44 -10.37 -13.28 32.20
N SER A 45 -9.97 -14.42 31.64
CA SER A 45 -8.69 -15.07 31.94
C SER A 45 -7.53 -14.63 31.03
N MET A 46 -7.78 -13.95 29.91
CA MET A 46 -6.74 -13.55 28.96
C MET A 46 -6.22 -12.12 29.20
N LEU A 47 -6.99 -11.28 29.89
CA LEU A 47 -6.64 -9.88 30.16
C LEU A 47 -6.15 -9.73 31.61
N LYS A 48 -5.00 -10.33 31.95
CA LYS A 48 -4.26 -9.87 33.13
C LYS A 48 -3.62 -8.53 32.75
N SER A 49 -4.12 -7.46 33.37
CA SER A 49 -3.66 -6.07 33.19
C SER A 49 -2.13 -5.98 33.30
N SER A 50 -1.45 -5.91 32.15
CA SER A 50 -0.07 -5.44 32.09
C SER A 50 -0.12 -3.92 32.15
N ASP A 51 0.37 -3.35 33.24
CA ASP A 51 0.39 -1.92 33.54
C ASP A 51 1.45 -1.15 32.70
N ASP A 52 1.77 -1.64 31.49
CA ASP A 52 2.79 -1.06 30.61
C ASP A 52 2.15 -0.47 29.33
N ALA A 53 1.82 0.82 29.42
CA ALA A 53 1.04 1.55 28.42
C ALA A 53 1.64 1.59 26.99
N VAL A 54 2.92 1.23 26.81
CA VAL A 54 3.60 1.18 25.51
C VAL A 54 3.45 -0.19 24.84
N GLU A 55 3.41 -1.30 25.59
CA GLU A 55 3.12 -2.63 25.05
C GLU A 55 1.70 -2.70 24.46
N ASP A 56 0.77 -1.90 24.98
CA ASP A 56 -0.59 -1.80 24.47
C ASP A 56 -0.69 -1.15 23.07
N LEU A 57 0.21 -0.24 22.68
CA LEU A 57 0.11 0.49 21.40
C LEU A 57 0.29 -0.43 20.19
N TRP A 58 1.41 -1.16 20.16
CA TRP A 58 1.71 -2.09 19.07
C TRP A 58 0.89 -3.37 19.17
N GLY A 59 0.48 -3.77 20.38
CA GLY A 59 -0.51 -4.84 20.57
C GLY A 59 -1.85 -4.52 19.88
N ILE A 60 -2.40 -3.33 20.12
CA ILE A 60 -3.63 -2.86 19.46
C ILE A 60 -3.42 -2.72 17.95
N ALA A 61 -2.30 -2.14 17.50
CA ALA A 61 -1.97 -2.04 16.09
C ALA A 61 -1.94 -3.42 15.41
N GLY A 62 -1.39 -4.43 16.09
CA GLY A 62 -1.38 -5.82 15.65
C GLY A 62 -2.77 -6.43 15.50
N LEU A 63 -3.71 -6.12 16.41
CA LEU A 63 -5.11 -6.55 16.30
C LEU A 63 -5.81 -5.92 15.10
N VAL A 64 -5.61 -4.61 14.88
CA VAL A 64 -6.15 -3.89 13.70
C VAL A 64 -5.58 -4.44 12.41
N LEU A 65 -4.26 -4.71 12.37
CA LEU A 65 -3.61 -5.40 11.25
C LEU A 65 -4.23 -6.78 10.99
N GLY A 66 -4.43 -7.57 12.06
CA GLY A 66 -5.09 -8.87 11.98
C GLY A 66 -6.50 -8.80 11.39
N LEU A 67 -7.29 -7.79 11.79
CA LEU A 67 -8.62 -7.54 11.20
C LEU A 67 -8.51 -7.14 9.74
N GLY A 68 -7.69 -6.14 9.40
CA GLY A 68 -7.58 -5.65 8.02
C GLY A 68 -7.00 -6.70 7.06
N THR A 69 -6.13 -7.60 7.52
CA THR A 69 -5.66 -8.72 6.68
C THR A 69 -6.73 -9.78 6.43
N SER A 70 -7.80 -9.83 7.24
CA SER A 70 -8.89 -10.80 7.08
C SER A 70 -9.85 -10.50 5.92
N VAL A 71 -9.76 -9.30 5.32
CA VAL A 71 -10.66 -8.85 4.22
C VAL A 71 -10.71 -9.81 3.04
N THR A 72 -9.58 -10.41 2.68
CA THR A 72 -9.52 -11.39 1.57
C THR A 72 -10.33 -12.65 1.91
N ALA A 73 -10.26 -13.11 3.16
CA ALA A 73 -10.97 -14.30 3.60
C ALA A 73 -12.47 -14.03 3.77
N LEU A 74 -12.84 -12.83 4.22
CA LEU A 74 -14.23 -12.36 4.30
C LEU A 74 -14.89 -12.27 2.92
N PHE A 75 -14.19 -11.71 1.95
CA PHE A 75 -14.67 -11.65 0.56
C PHE A 75 -14.93 -13.05 0.00
N ARG A 76 -14.01 -13.99 0.20
CA ARG A 76 -14.19 -15.40 -0.22
C ARG A 76 -15.37 -16.08 0.48
N ALA A 77 -15.70 -15.65 1.70
CA ALA A 77 -16.85 -16.13 2.46
C ALA A 77 -18.17 -15.41 2.09
N GLY A 78 -18.16 -14.49 1.11
CA GLY A 78 -19.32 -13.70 0.71
C GLY A 78 -19.79 -12.67 1.74
N SER A 79 -18.94 -12.35 2.73
CA SER A 79 -19.27 -11.44 3.84
C SER A 79 -18.83 -10.02 3.51
N TYR A 80 -19.48 -9.40 2.51
CA TYR A 80 -19.12 -8.08 1.99
C TYR A 80 -19.35 -6.95 3.00
N ASP A 81 -20.41 -7.03 3.82
CA ASP A 81 -20.73 -6.01 4.83
C ASP A 81 -19.65 -5.93 5.91
N ALA A 82 -19.19 -7.08 6.42
CA ALA A 82 -18.09 -7.14 7.38
C ALA A 82 -16.79 -6.56 6.81
N MET A 83 -16.52 -6.81 5.52
CA MET A 83 -15.38 -6.19 4.86
C MET A 83 -15.54 -4.68 4.72
N GLY A 84 -16.74 -4.20 4.37
CA GLY A 84 -17.09 -2.78 4.33
C GLY A 84 -16.88 -2.10 5.68
N ASN A 85 -17.30 -2.75 6.77
CA ASN A 85 -17.11 -2.25 8.14
C ASN A 85 -15.62 -2.16 8.52
N ILE A 86 -14.79 -3.13 8.15
CA ILE A 86 -13.34 -3.07 8.39
C ILE A 86 -12.71 -1.92 7.60
N LYS A 87 -13.08 -1.75 6.32
CA LYS A 87 -12.63 -0.62 5.50
C LYS A 87 -12.99 0.70 6.17
N LEU A 88 -14.25 0.87 6.55
CA LEU A 88 -14.79 2.08 7.18
C LEU A 88 -14.10 2.39 8.51
N LEU A 89 -13.92 1.38 9.37
CA LEU A 89 -13.21 1.51 10.65
C LEU A 89 -11.79 2.05 10.46
N CYS A 90 -11.06 1.51 9.48
CA CYS A 90 -9.68 1.91 9.25
C CYS A 90 -9.60 3.32 8.65
N THR A 91 -10.45 3.65 7.68
CA THR A 91 -10.45 4.98 7.05
C THR A 91 -10.93 6.07 8.01
N SER A 92 -11.97 5.81 8.81
CA SER A 92 -12.45 6.77 9.81
C SER A 92 -11.42 7.04 10.89
N SER A 93 -10.68 6.01 11.32
CA SER A 93 -9.62 6.16 12.33
C SER A 93 -8.56 7.19 11.90
N ILE A 94 -8.08 7.13 10.65
CA ILE A 94 -7.10 8.11 10.15
C ILE A 94 -7.68 9.53 10.09
N ALA A 95 -8.90 9.68 9.56
CA ALA A 95 -9.54 10.99 9.44
C ALA A 95 -9.77 11.63 10.82
N GLU A 96 -10.21 10.83 11.79
CA GLU A 96 -10.38 11.24 13.17
C GLU A 96 -9.04 11.64 13.79
N ALA A 97 -7.98 10.84 13.63
CA ALA A 97 -6.66 11.17 14.13
C ALA A 97 -6.08 12.46 13.52
N ALA A 98 -6.36 12.74 12.25
CA ALA A 98 -6.00 14.01 11.62
C ALA A 98 -6.79 15.19 12.22
N SER A 99 -7.97 14.97 12.80
CA SER A 99 -8.78 16.03 13.42
C SER A 99 -8.43 16.33 14.89
N LEU A 100 -7.61 15.48 15.53
CA LEU A 100 -7.32 15.58 16.96
C LEU A 100 -6.43 16.79 17.31
N VAL A 101 -6.79 17.43 18.42
CA VAL A 101 -6.02 18.49 19.08
C VAL A 101 -5.31 17.88 20.30
N PRO A 102 -4.01 18.17 20.53
CA PRO A 102 -3.12 17.48 21.48
C PRO A 102 -3.33 17.75 22.99
N ASP A 103 -4.52 18.22 23.42
CA ASP A 103 -4.85 18.40 24.85
C ASP A 103 -6.05 17.57 25.40
N SER A 104 -6.59 16.61 24.64
CA SER A 104 -7.74 15.79 25.04
C SER A 104 -7.35 14.38 25.52
N ARG A 105 -7.90 13.95 26.67
CA ARG A 105 -7.78 12.56 27.19
C ARG A 105 -8.27 11.48 26.20
N SER A 106 -9.07 11.88 25.21
CA SER A 106 -9.53 11.08 24.06
C SER A 106 -8.39 10.68 23.10
N GLU A 107 -7.26 11.39 23.14
CA GLU A 107 -6.09 11.18 22.28
C GLU A 107 -5.59 9.76 22.26
N SER A 108 -5.53 9.09 23.42
CA SER A 108 -4.80 7.82 23.49
C SER A 108 -5.40 6.77 22.57
N VAL A 109 -6.72 6.77 22.41
CA VAL A 109 -7.42 5.62 21.82
C VAL A 109 -7.54 5.70 20.31
N HIS A 110 -8.01 6.82 19.77
CA HIS A 110 -8.08 7.00 18.32
C HIS A 110 -6.67 6.95 17.71
N ILE A 111 -5.65 7.42 18.42
CA ILE A 111 -4.25 7.27 18.01
C ILE A 111 -3.85 5.78 17.98
N LYS A 112 -4.18 4.99 19.01
CA LYS A 112 -3.90 3.53 19.06
C LYS A 112 -4.48 2.80 17.84
N LEU A 113 -5.76 3.04 17.52
CA LEU A 113 -6.40 2.44 16.34
C LEU A 113 -5.80 2.94 15.02
N SER A 114 -5.44 4.22 14.97
CA SER A 114 -4.88 4.84 13.77
C SER A 114 -3.50 4.33 13.42
N ILE A 115 -2.67 3.94 14.39
CA ILE A 115 -1.36 3.32 14.14
C ILE A 115 -1.55 2.04 13.30
N GLY A 116 -2.42 1.12 13.74
CA GLY A 116 -2.71 -0.10 13.00
C GLY A 116 -3.42 0.18 11.67
N SER A 117 -4.33 1.15 11.64
CA SER A 117 -5.06 1.54 10.43
C SER A 117 -4.11 2.07 9.35
N CYS A 118 -3.14 2.91 9.72
CA CYS A 118 -2.12 3.42 8.80
C CYS A 118 -1.33 2.29 8.12
N LEU A 119 -1.01 1.24 8.87
CA LEU A 119 -0.22 0.13 8.35
C LEU A 119 -1.05 -0.82 7.47
N VAL A 120 -2.33 -1.04 7.81
CA VAL A 120 -3.17 -2.02 7.11
C VAL A 120 -3.92 -1.45 5.90
N LEU A 121 -4.20 -0.15 5.89
CA LEU A 121 -5.00 0.50 4.85
C LEU A 121 -4.45 0.35 3.43
N PRO A 122 -3.13 0.41 3.15
CA PRO A 122 -2.63 0.14 1.81
C PRO A 122 -3.04 -1.24 1.29
N THR A 123 -3.04 -2.25 2.17
CA THR A 123 -3.47 -3.61 1.84
C THR A 123 -4.97 -3.68 1.62
N VAL A 124 -5.75 -3.13 2.56
CA VAL A 124 -7.22 -3.12 2.46
C VAL A 124 -7.65 -2.37 1.21
N SER A 125 -7.05 -1.21 0.93
CA SER A 125 -7.34 -0.38 -0.25
C SER A 125 -6.98 -1.09 -1.54
N SER A 126 -5.80 -1.74 -1.60
CA SER A 126 -5.42 -2.55 -2.76
C SER A 126 -6.42 -3.67 -3.03
N PHE A 127 -6.82 -4.40 -1.99
CA PHE A 127 -7.79 -5.47 -2.12
C PHE A 127 -9.18 -4.93 -2.52
N CYS A 128 -9.71 -3.95 -1.79
CA CYS A 128 -11.01 -3.34 -2.07
C CYS A 128 -11.05 -2.71 -3.47
N ARG A 129 -9.95 -2.13 -3.96
CA ARG A 129 -9.88 -1.63 -5.34
C ARG A 129 -9.91 -2.74 -6.38
N ARG A 130 -9.29 -3.89 -6.11
CA ARG A 130 -9.31 -5.07 -7.01
C ARG A 130 -10.69 -5.71 -7.11
N VAL A 131 -11.49 -5.64 -6.05
CA VAL A 131 -12.87 -6.15 -6.00
C VAL A 131 -13.93 -5.05 -6.19
N GLU A 132 -13.53 -3.88 -6.72
CA GLU A 132 -14.42 -2.75 -7.06
C GLU A 132 -15.22 -2.16 -5.88
N MET A 133 -14.79 -2.39 -4.64
CA MET A 133 -15.40 -1.87 -3.42
C MET A 133 -14.75 -0.58 -2.89
N MET A 134 -13.82 0.01 -3.65
CA MET A 134 -13.22 1.30 -3.37
C MET A 134 -13.09 2.10 -4.66
N HIS A 135 -13.47 3.38 -4.64
CA HIS A 135 -13.53 4.24 -5.83
C HIS A 135 -12.28 5.13 -5.93
N ASP A 136 -12.07 5.78 -7.08
CA ASP A 136 -10.90 6.64 -7.29
C ASP A 136 -10.91 7.87 -6.36
N THR A 137 -12.08 8.47 -6.13
CA THR A 137 -12.25 9.58 -5.18
C THR A 137 -11.92 9.15 -3.76
N GLU A 138 -12.44 7.99 -3.33
CA GLU A 138 -12.17 7.45 -1.99
C GLU A 138 -10.68 7.16 -1.77
N LEU A 139 -9.98 6.73 -2.83
CA LEU A 139 -8.54 6.49 -2.78
C LEU A 139 -7.72 7.78 -2.76
N ASP A 140 -8.17 8.80 -3.50
CA ASP A 140 -7.57 10.14 -3.50
C ASP A 140 -7.75 10.84 -2.14
N ASP A 141 -8.97 10.77 -1.57
CA ASP A 141 -9.31 11.27 -0.24
C ASP A 141 -8.49 10.59 0.85
N LEU A 142 -8.24 9.27 0.71
CA LEU A 142 -7.38 8.54 1.63
C LEU A 142 -5.94 9.04 1.56
N LEU A 143 -5.38 9.25 0.37
CA LEU A 143 -4.04 9.81 0.22
C LEU A 143 -3.96 11.22 0.83
N SER A 144 -4.98 12.05 0.62
CA SER A 144 -5.09 13.39 1.22
C SER A 144 -5.14 13.32 2.74
N SER A 145 -5.84 12.32 3.29
CA SER A 145 -5.92 12.10 4.73
C SER A 145 -4.55 11.75 5.34
N TYR A 146 -3.71 10.98 4.64
CA TYR A 146 -2.33 10.74 5.07
C TYR A 146 -1.48 12.01 5.02
N GLU A 147 -1.59 12.80 3.95
CA GLU A 147 -0.85 14.06 3.79
C GLU A 147 -1.18 15.04 4.92
N ASP A 148 -2.48 15.21 5.21
CA ASP A 148 -2.97 16.04 6.30
C ASP A 148 -2.48 15.54 7.67
N LEU A 149 -2.55 14.22 7.90
CA LEU A 149 -2.09 13.61 9.15
C LEU A 149 -0.59 13.83 9.36
N ILE A 150 0.24 13.51 8.37
CA ILE A 150 1.69 13.68 8.44
C ILE A 150 2.04 15.15 8.66
N SER A 151 1.42 16.06 7.90
CA SER A 151 1.66 17.51 8.00
C SER A 151 1.32 18.05 9.39
N LYS A 152 0.21 17.60 9.99
CA LYS A 152 -0.19 17.98 11.36
C LYS A 152 0.77 17.41 12.39
N LEU A 153 1.14 16.14 12.27
CA LEU A 153 2.06 15.49 13.20
C LEU A 153 3.45 16.15 13.21
N LEU A 154 3.90 16.65 12.06
CA LEU A 154 5.14 17.40 11.91
C LEU A 154 5.12 18.79 12.57
N GLN A 155 3.94 19.40 12.77
CA GLN A 155 3.82 20.71 13.41
C GLN A 155 4.01 20.66 14.93
N TYR A 156 3.91 19.47 15.54
CA TYR A 156 4.06 19.33 16.99
C TYR A 156 5.52 19.45 17.42
N ARG A 157 5.81 20.47 18.23
CA ARG A 157 7.17 20.78 18.70
C ARG A 157 7.75 19.73 19.66
N THR A 158 6.90 19.06 20.43
CA THR A 158 7.27 17.99 21.37
C THR A 158 6.19 16.89 21.32
N PRO A 159 6.21 16.03 20.28
CA PRO A 159 5.17 15.02 20.11
C PRO A 159 5.28 13.95 21.20
N SER A 160 4.14 13.53 21.75
CA SER A 160 4.07 12.39 22.67
C SER A 160 4.52 11.10 21.97
N ILE A 161 4.88 10.06 22.75
CA ILE A 161 5.27 8.74 22.20
C ILE A 161 4.20 8.19 21.25
N CYS A 162 2.91 8.40 21.54
CA CYS A 162 1.80 7.97 20.70
C CYS A 162 1.81 8.69 19.35
N PHE A 163 1.97 10.02 19.34
CA PHE A 163 2.07 10.81 18.10
C PHE A 163 3.32 10.45 17.28
N GLN A 164 4.44 10.14 17.93
CA GLN A 164 5.65 9.68 17.26
C GLN A 164 5.44 8.31 16.58
N ASN A 165 4.80 7.36 17.26
CA ASN A 165 4.45 6.05 16.67
C ASN A 165 3.43 6.18 15.54
N LEU A 166 2.45 7.08 15.69
CA LEU A 166 1.50 7.39 14.63
C LEU A 166 2.19 8.03 13.42
N LEU A 167 3.13 8.96 13.62
CA LEU A 167 3.89 9.57 12.52
C LEU A 167 4.71 8.51 11.78
N MET A 168 5.37 7.61 12.51
CA MET A 168 6.09 6.49 11.90
C MET A 168 5.14 5.62 11.06
N ALA A 169 4.02 5.17 11.64
CA ALA A 169 3.04 4.33 10.96
C ALA A 169 2.40 5.03 9.74
N ALA A 170 2.09 6.32 9.86
CA ALA A 170 1.53 7.13 8.78
C ALA A 170 2.48 7.25 7.60
N CYS A 171 3.79 7.44 7.84
CA CYS A 171 4.78 7.48 6.77
C CYS A 171 4.92 6.15 6.04
N ILE A 172 4.96 5.05 6.79
CA ILE A 172 5.04 3.69 6.23
C ILE A 172 3.78 3.41 5.39
N GLY A 173 2.60 3.73 5.93
CA GLY A 173 1.31 3.57 5.28
C GLY A 173 1.20 4.39 4.00
N ALA A 174 1.50 5.69 4.09
CA ALA A 174 1.45 6.61 2.95
C ALA A 174 2.40 6.19 1.83
N GLY A 175 3.64 5.80 2.15
CA GLY A 175 4.58 5.29 1.16
C GLY A 175 4.08 4.02 0.48
N SER A 176 3.54 3.07 1.24
CA SER A 176 2.99 1.82 0.71
C SER A 176 1.71 2.03 -0.12
N LEU A 177 0.89 3.03 0.24
CA LEU A 177 -0.30 3.44 -0.51
C LEU A 177 0.10 4.10 -1.84
N LEU A 178 1.08 5.00 -1.80
CA LEU A 178 1.62 5.66 -2.99
C LEU A 178 2.19 4.64 -3.98
N ALA A 179 2.96 3.67 -3.50
CA ALA A 179 3.46 2.59 -4.35
C ALA A 179 2.33 1.74 -4.92
N PHE A 180 1.32 1.37 -4.12
CA PHE A 180 0.12 0.71 -4.65
C PHE A 180 -0.52 1.52 -5.78
N ILE A 181 -0.72 2.83 -5.56
CA ILE A 181 -1.37 3.72 -6.53
C ILE A 181 -0.62 3.73 -7.85
N LEU A 182 0.70 3.90 -7.79
CA LEU A 182 1.56 4.08 -8.95
C LEU A 182 1.96 2.78 -9.64
N ASP A 183 2.26 1.72 -8.88
CA ASP A 183 2.62 0.42 -9.43
C ASP A 183 1.44 -0.26 -10.13
N GLU A 184 0.25 -0.19 -9.52
CA GLU A 184 -0.99 -0.65 -10.17
C GLU A 184 -1.59 0.41 -11.11
N GLY A 185 -1.03 1.62 -11.16
CA GLY A 185 -1.48 2.72 -12.02
C GLY A 185 -2.99 2.98 -11.88
N VAL A 186 -3.48 2.92 -10.64
CA VAL A 186 -4.92 3.02 -10.33
C VAL A 186 -5.39 4.46 -10.19
N LEU A 187 -4.50 5.43 -10.05
CA LEU A 187 -4.85 6.86 -10.02
C LEU A 187 -3.70 7.66 -10.67
N SER A 188 -4.06 8.73 -11.37
CA SER A 188 -3.09 9.69 -11.91
C SER A 188 -2.89 10.80 -10.88
N LEU A 189 -1.68 10.91 -10.35
CA LEU A 189 -1.34 11.85 -9.28
C LEU A 189 -0.58 13.05 -9.84
N ASP A 190 -0.81 14.23 -9.27
CA ASP A 190 0.01 15.41 -9.56
C ASP A 190 1.47 15.18 -9.14
N VAL A 191 2.41 15.54 -10.01
CA VAL A 191 3.84 15.36 -9.75
C VAL A 191 4.28 16.15 -8.52
N GLN A 192 3.75 17.37 -8.31
CA GLN A 192 4.14 18.19 -7.15
C GLN A 192 3.64 17.61 -5.84
N ARG A 193 2.43 17.06 -5.83
CA ARG A 193 1.90 16.33 -4.68
C ARG A 193 2.80 15.18 -4.26
N VAL A 194 3.21 14.34 -5.21
CA VAL A 194 4.13 13.22 -4.94
C VAL A 194 5.49 13.71 -4.42
N LYS A 195 6.03 14.80 -4.98
CA LYS A 195 7.28 15.41 -4.47
C LYS A 195 7.11 15.92 -3.05
N GLY A 196 6.01 16.62 -2.75
CA GLY A 196 5.73 17.14 -1.40
C GLY A 196 5.65 16.02 -0.36
N LEU A 197 5.10 14.86 -0.70
CA LEU A 197 5.07 13.71 0.19
C LEU A 197 6.48 13.11 0.41
N LEU A 198 7.28 12.95 -0.65
CA LEU A 198 8.66 12.49 -0.54
C LEU A 198 9.55 13.45 0.27
N GLU A 199 9.35 14.76 0.09
CA GLU A 199 10.01 15.80 0.89
C GLU A 199 9.58 15.73 2.36
N SER A 200 8.31 15.45 2.63
CA SER A 200 7.81 15.24 4.00
C SER A 200 8.51 14.04 4.65
N PHE A 201 8.61 12.90 3.95
CA PHE A 201 9.36 11.74 4.46
C PHE A 201 10.84 12.06 4.70
N LYS A 202 11.47 12.80 3.78
CA LYS A 202 12.85 13.27 3.94
C LYS A 202 13.02 14.12 5.18
N SER A 203 12.16 15.11 5.36
CA SER A 203 12.20 16.02 6.49
C SER A 203 12.17 15.27 7.83
N ILE A 204 11.48 14.13 7.89
CA ILE A 204 11.35 13.33 9.09
C ILE A 204 12.69 12.73 9.52
N TYR A 205 13.44 12.10 8.61
CA TYR A 205 14.73 11.48 8.95
C TYR A 205 15.92 12.44 8.93
N THR A 206 15.76 13.67 8.42
CA THR A 206 16.79 14.72 8.50
C THR A 206 16.63 15.66 9.69
N SER A 207 15.45 15.70 10.31
CA SER A 207 15.16 16.55 11.47
C SER A 207 15.56 15.87 12.79
N PRO A 208 15.70 16.63 13.90
CA PRO A 208 16.04 16.08 15.22
C PRO A 208 14.83 15.35 15.86
N ASN A 209 14.32 14.34 15.18
CA ASN A 209 13.29 13.43 15.65
C ASN A 209 13.93 12.23 16.39
N PRO A 210 13.17 11.51 17.22
CA PRO A 210 13.63 10.25 17.79
C PRO A 210 13.94 9.22 16.71
N HIS A 211 14.94 8.35 16.95
CA HIS A 211 15.48 7.45 15.93
C HIS A 211 14.43 6.53 15.28
N PHE A 212 13.42 6.06 16.02
CA PHE A 212 12.36 5.21 15.43
C PHE A 212 11.42 5.99 14.51
N VAL A 213 11.26 7.29 14.69
CA VAL A 213 10.49 8.13 13.76
C VAL A 213 11.26 8.29 12.44
N HIS A 214 12.61 8.34 12.50
CA HIS A 214 13.45 8.32 11.31
C HIS A 214 13.26 7.04 10.48
N LEU A 215 13.10 5.89 11.14
CA LEU A 215 12.77 4.63 10.47
C LEU A 215 11.49 4.78 9.62
N GLY A 216 10.46 5.43 10.16
CA GLY A 216 9.21 5.68 9.43
C GLY A 216 9.40 6.51 8.16
N GLY A 217 10.19 7.58 8.23
CA GLY A 217 10.52 8.40 7.06
C GLY A 217 11.31 7.61 6.00
N LEU A 218 12.35 6.88 6.42
CA LEU A 218 13.18 6.06 5.53
C LEU A 218 12.36 4.95 4.86
N VAL A 219 11.57 4.21 5.64
CA VAL A 219 10.69 3.14 5.14
C VAL A 219 9.59 3.71 4.24
N GLY A 220 9.04 4.89 4.56
CA GLY A 220 8.09 5.59 3.71
C GLY A 220 8.65 5.90 2.33
N VAL A 221 9.88 6.43 2.23
CA VAL A 221 10.57 6.70 0.95
C VAL A 221 10.75 5.42 0.14
N VAL A 222 11.37 4.38 0.73
CA VAL A 222 11.66 3.16 -0.03
C VAL A 222 10.40 2.38 -0.37
N SER A 223 9.36 2.44 0.49
CA SER A 223 8.05 1.86 0.18
C SER A 223 7.41 2.58 -0.99
N ALA A 224 7.43 3.92 -1.04
CA ALA A 224 6.95 4.70 -2.19
C ALA A 224 7.66 4.37 -3.50
N MET A 225 8.96 4.03 -3.43
CA MET A 225 9.74 3.54 -4.58
C MET A 225 9.36 2.13 -5.03
N GLY A 226 8.44 1.46 -4.34
CA GLY A 226 7.96 0.11 -4.66
C GLY A 226 8.68 -1.01 -3.92
N ALA A 227 9.65 -0.70 -3.04
CA ALA A 227 10.40 -1.73 -2.31
C ALA A 227 9.56 -2.46 -1.23
N ASP A 228 8.35 -1.95 -0.96
CA ASP A 228 7.35 -2.54 -0.05
C ASP A 228 7.93 -2.92 1.33
N ALA A 229 8.92 -2.16 1.81
CA ALA A 229 9.66 -2.44 3.04
C ALA A 229 8.77 -2.37 4.30
N GLY A 230 7.59 -1.78 4.19
CA GLY A 230 6.57 -1.70 5.23
C GLY A 230 5.46 -2.75 5.15
N SER A 231 5.38 -3.55 4.07
CA SER A 231 4.29 -4.53 3.92
C SER A 231 4.65 -5.85 4.59
N LEU A 232 3.86 -6.19 5.61
CA LEU A 232 3.92 -7.49 6.28
C LEU A 232 3.24 -8.61 5.46
N ILE A 233 2.73 -8.29 4.27
CA ILE A 233 1.95 -9.20 3.43
C ILE A 233 2.66 -9.31 2.09
N HIS A 234 3.01 -10.55 1.73
CA HIS A 234 3.67 -10.84 0.47
C HIS A 234 2.75 -10.46 -0.71
N ARG A 235 3.01 -9.31 -1.32
CA ARG A 235 2.46 -8.97 -2.62
C ARG A 235 3.24 -9.76 -3.66
N TYR A 236 2.54 -10.46 -4.55
CA TYR A 236 3.18 -11.02 -5.73
C TYR A 236 3.72 -9.84 -6.54
N ASN A 237 5.06 -9.70 -6.60
CA ASN A 237 5.74 -8.73 -7.43
C ASN A 237 5.27 -8.90 -8.87
N SER A 238 4.43 -7.98 -9.34
CA SER A 238 4.19 -7.86 -10.78
C SER A 238 5.49 -7.36 -11.39
N MET A 239 6.10 -8.16 -12.27
CA MET A 239 7.25 -7.75 -13.07
C MET A 239 6.89 -6.46 -13.81
N THR A 240 7.40 -5.33 -13.33
CA THR A 240 7.36 -4.06 -14.06
C THR A 240 8.54 -4.07 -15.02
N THR A 241 8.26 -4.36 -16.29
CA THR A 241 9.23 -4.14 -17.37
C THR A 241 9.52 -2.65 -17.49
N GLN A 242 10.81 -2.31 -17.57
CA GLN A 242 11.31 -0.98 -17.86
C GLN A 242 10.55 -0.37 -19.05
N ALA A 243 9.90 0.77 -18.82
CA ALA A 243 9.30 1.55 -19.89
C ALA A 243 10.43 2.21 -20.70
N VAL A 244 10.67 1.70 -21.91
CA VAL A 244 11.49 2.41 -22.91
C VAL A 244 10.58 3.40 -23.63
N GLY A 245 10.63 4.66 -23.20
CA GLY A 245 10.33 5.82 -24.05
C GLY A 245 8.93 6.44 -23.96
N HIS A 246 8.85 7.65 -23.40
CA HIS A 246 8.73 8.90 -24.18
C HIS A 246 8.93 10.10 -23.22
N LYS A 247 9.95 10.94 -23.51
CA LYS A 247 10.26 12.19 -22.80
C LYS A 247 9.17 13.24 -23.01
N LYS A 248 8.01 13.11 -22.37
CA LYS A 248 7.06 14.22 -22.25
C LYS A 248 6.74 14.42 -20.78
N GLU A 249 7.19 15.55 -20.24
CA GLU A 249 6.84 16.02 -18.91
C GLU A 249 5.32 16.21 -18.86
N SER A 250 4.61 15.23 -18.31
CA SER A 250 3.21 15.38 -17.90
C SER A 250 3.19 15.95 -16.48
N SER A 251 2.21 16.82 -16.21
CA SER A 251 1.95 17.34 -14.86
C SER A 251 1.49 16.25 -13.90
N SER A 252 1.09 15.08 -14.41
CA SER A 252 0.66 13.93 -13.62
C SER A 252 1.46 12.67 -13.92
N VAL A 253 1.47 11.74 -12.96
CA VAL A 253 2.16 10.45 -12.99
C VAL A 253 1.20 9.34 -12.60
N ASN A 254 1.26 8.23 -13.33
CA ASN A 254 0.46 7.01 -13.09
C ASN A 254 1.29 5.73 -13.25
N VAL A 255 2.61 5.86 -13.13
CA VAL A 255 3.60 4.78 -13.32
C VAL A 255 4.50 4.69 -12.08
N PRO A 256 5.13 3.52 -11.82
CA PRO A 256 6.11 3.35 -10.75
C PRO A 256 7.14 4.49 -10.71
N LEU A 257 7.46 5.00 -9.52
CA LEU A 257 8.37 6.14 -9.35
C LEU A 257 9.73 5.90 -10.02
N LEU A 258 10.32 4.72 -9.82
CA LEU A 258 11.61 4.34 -10.39
C LEU A 258 11.62 4.26 -11.92
N SER A 259 10.45 4.17 -12.55
CA SER A 259 10.30 4.17 -14.01
C SER A 259 9.92 5.54 -14.57
N SER A 260 9.65 6.52 -13.70
CA SER A 260 9.17 7.84 -14.10
C SER A 260 10.33 8.83 -14.28
N PRO A 261 10.50 9.43 -15.48
CA PRO A 261 11.59 10.38 -15.72
C PRO A 261 11.43 11.67 -14.91
N SER A 262 10.21 12.02 -14.52
CA SER A 262 9.90 13.25 -13.76
C SER A 262 10.48 13.26 -12.35
N PHE A 263 10.82 12.08 -11.81
CA PHE A 263 11.36 11.89 -10.46
C PHE A 263 12.81 11.45 -10.43
N GLU A 264 13.45 11.19 -11.58
CA GLU A 264 14.80 10.62 -11.65
C GLU A 264 15.81 11.37 -10.76
N LYS A 265 15.85 12.71 -10.88
CA LYS A 265 16.74 13.55 -10.08
C LYS A 265 16.42 13.50 -8.59
N ASP A 266 15.14 13.60 -8.23
CA ASP A 266 14.70 13.64 -6.83
C ASP A 266 14.97 12.29 -6.13
N LEU A 267 14.72 11.18 -6.81
CA LEU A 267 14.99 9.83 -6.30
C LEU A 267 16.48 9.56 -6.15
N ILE A 268 17.32 10.02 -7.10
CA ILE A 268 18.79 9.92 -6.98
C ILE A 268 19.27 10.66 -5.72
N VAL A 269 18.77 11.88 -5.47
CA VAL A 269 19.14 12.65 -4.27
C VAL A 269 18.72 11.91 -3.00
N LEU A 270 17.48 11.41 -2.93
CA LEU A 270 17.00 10.64 -1.78
C LEU A 270 17.83 9.37 -1.53
N MET A 271 18.16 8.62 -2.60
CA MET A 271 18.97 7.41 -2.50
C MET A 271 20.40 7.73 -2.04
N GLN A 272 20.99 8.81 -2.53
CA GLN A 272 22.31 9.28 -2.10
C GLN A 272 22.31 9.70 -0.64
N ASP A 273 21.29 10.46 -0.20
CA ASP A 273 21.14 10.89 1.18
C ASP A 273 21.05 9.67 2.13
N MET A 274 20.17 8.71 1.82
CA MET A 274 20.03 7.48 2.60
C MET A 274 21.31 6.63 2.60
N PHE A 275 22.02 6.55 1.47
CA PHE A 275 23.30 5.86 1.39
C PHE A 275 24.38 6.52 2.27
N LEU A 276 24.46 7.84 2.26
CA LEU A 276 25.39 8.59 3.11
C LEU A 276 25.09 8.40 4.60
N LEU A 277 23.80 8.41 4.99
CA LEU A 277 23.37 8.10 6.36
C LEU A 277 23.77 6.67 6.75
N ALA A 278 23.58 5.70 5.86
CA ALA A 278 23.95 4.30 6.11
C ALA A 278 25.48 4.11 6.26
N GLN A 279 26.28 4.95 5.61
CA GLN A 279 27.75 4.81 5.62
C GLN A 279 28.41 5.59 6.76
N ASN A 280 28.00 6.84 7.00
CA ASN A 280 28.79 7.82 7.76
C ASN A 280 27.99 8.51 8.87
N SER A 281 26.84 7.98 9.30
CA SER A 281 26.11 8.59 10.42
C SER A 281 26.81 8.33 11.76
N ASP A 282 26.91 9.38 12.58
CA ASP A 282 27.41 9.29 13.96
C ASP A 282 26.42 8.56 14.89
N ASP A 283 25.15 8.47 14.49
CA ASP A 283 24.12 7.70 15.20
C ASP A 283 24.00 6.29 14.62
N ASN A 284 24.45 5.31 15.42
CA ASN A 284 24.40 3.89 15.08
C ASN A 284 22.98 3.39 14.75
N GLN A 285 21.94 3.93 15.39
CA GLN A 285 20.56 3.50 15.10
C GLN A 285 20.08 4.03 13.76
N LEU A 286 20.23 5.33 13.52
CA LEU A 286 19.92 5.92 12.21
C LEU A 286 20.73 5.27 11.09
N GLN A 287 22.01 4.98 11.32
CA GLN A 287 22.86 4.25 10.39
C GLN A 287 22.27 2.88 10.03
N ALA A 288 21.87 2.10 11.04
CA ALA A 288 21.28 0.78 10.86
C ALA A 288 19.95 0.85 10.10
N TYR A 289 19.07 1.80 10.42
CA TYR A 289 17.80 1.99 9.73
C TYR A 289 17.99 2.40 8.26
N ALA A 290 18.92 3.31 8.00
CA ALA A 290 19.25 3.70 6.63
C ALA A 290 19.85 2.52 5.84
N ALA A 291 20.71 1.72 6.46
CA ALA A 291 21.26 0.51 5.85
C ALA A 291 20.17 -0.53 5.53
N TRP A 292 19.19 -0.72 6.42
CA TRP A 292 18.03 -1.58 6.20
C TRP A 292 17.19 -1.09 5.02
N ALA A 293 16.80 0.20 5.02
CA ALA A 293 16.01 0.80 3.95
C ALA A 293 16.70 0.65 2.58
N MET A 294 18.01 0.93 2.51
CA MET A 294 18.80 0.75 1.29
C MET A 294 18.92 -0.72 0.87
N SER A 295 18.95 -1.65 1.82
CA SER A 295 18.98 -3.09 1.53
C SER A 295 17.66 -3.56 0.91
N PHE A 296 16.52 -3.12 1.44
CA PHE A 296 15.21 -3.39 0.84
C PHE A 296 15.11 -2.81 -0.58
N LEU A 297 15.50 -1.55 -0.76
CA LEU A 297 15.48 -0.90 -2.06
C LEU A 297 16.40 -1.61 -3.07
N ARG A 298 17.61 -1.99 -2.65
CA ARG A 298 18.55 -2.76 -3.47
C ARG A 298 17.97 -4.13 -3.85
N HIS A 299 17.41 -4.84 -2.88
CA HIS A 299 16.78 -6.14 -3.14
C HIS A 299 15.65 -6.00 -4.16
N HIS A 300 14.80 -4.98 -4.01
CA HIS A 300 13.73 -4.68 -4.94
C HIS A 300 14.24 -4.39 -6.36
N LEU A 301 15.24 -3.50 -6.50
CA LEU A 301 15.85 -3.15 -7.79
C LEU A 301 16.49 -4.36 -8.47
N TRP A 302 17.13 -5.25 -7.71
CA TRP A 302 17.79 -6.44 -8.25
C TRP A 302 16.85 -7.59 -8.56
N SER A 303 15.77 -7.76 -7.78
CA SER A 303 14.72 -8.74 -8.09
C SER A 303 14.00 -8.45 -9.41
N ARG A 304 14.10 -7.20 -9.91
CA ARG A 304 13.53 -6.74 -11.18
C ARG A 304 14.45 -6.94 -12.40
N VAL A 305 15.73 -7.33 -12.22
CA VAL A 305 16.62 -7.65 -13.34
C VAL A 305 16.37 -9.09 -13.77
N PRO A 306 15.82 -9.36 -14.96
CA PRO A 306 15.68 -10.73 -15.43
C PRO A 306 17.08 -11.34 -15.62
N ASP A 307 17.30 -12.53 -15.05
CA ASP A 307 18.51 -13.32 -15.24
C ASP A 307 18.78 -13.49 -16.75
N GLY A 308 19.68 -12.65 -17.24
CA GLY A 308 19.99 -12.51 -18.65
C GLY A 308 21.45 -12.20 -18.90
N THR A 309 22.35 -12.61 -17.99
CA THR A 309 23.81 -12.69 -18.24
C THR A 309 24.50 -13.39 -17.06
N SER A 310 24.42 -14.71 -16.97
CA SER A 310 25.39 -15.50 -16.22
C SER A 310 26.49 -15.95 -17.17
N ALA A 311 27.48 -15.08 -17.35
CA ALA A 311 28.78 -15.51 -17.84
C ALA A 311 29.58 -16.09 -16.66
N SER A 312 30.08 -17.31 -16.88
CA SER A 312 31.13 -18.04 -16.16
C SER A 312 30.76 -18.90 -14.93
N ASN A 313 30.68 -20.21 -15.23
CA ASN A 313 31.31 -21.36 -14.58
C ASN A 313 31.28 -21.51 -13.05
N GLY A 314 30.62 -22.58 -12.60
CA GLY A 314 30.90 -23.24 -11.34
C GLY A 314 29.72 -24.09 -10.88
N ASN A 315 29.84 -25.41 -11.04
CA ASN A 315 28.86 -26.41 -10.61
C ASN A 315 28.36 -26.17 -9.17
N GLU A 316 27.05 -26.31 -8.93
CA GLU A 316 26.50 -27.32 -8.01
C GLU A 316 24.95 -27.30 -7.93
N VAL A 317 24.39 -28.49 -8.14
CA VAL A 317 23.10 -29.04 -7.69
C VAL A 317 21.83 -28.22 -7.98
N SER A 318 21.25 -28.55 -9.13
CA SER A 318 19.90 -28.20 -9.59
C SER A 318 18.80 -28.62 -8.60
N SER A 319 18.17 -27.65 -7.97
CA SER A 319 16.81 -27.76 -7.43
C SER A 319 15.87 -27.10 -8.44
N GLY A 320 15.19 -27.90 -9.25
CA GLY A 320 14.38 -27.44 -10.36
C GLY A 320 13.14 -26.67 -9.91
N SER A 321 13.14 -25.36 -10.11
CA SER A 321 11.92 -24.61 -10.39
C SER A 321 11.95 -24.19 -11.86
N PHE A 322 11.20 -24.93 -12.69
CA PHE A 322 11.03 -24.60 -14.10
C PHE A 322 10.13 -23.36 -14.26
N HIS A 323 10.63 -22.17 -13.95
CA HIS A 323 10.02 -20.92 -14.38
C HIS A 323 10.42 -20.65 -15.84
N HIS A 324 9.67 -21.22 -16.77
CA HIS A 324 9.74 -20.80 -18.17
C HIS A 324 9.06 -19.43 -18.31
N SER A 325 9.81 -18.35 -18.02
CA SER A 325 9.41 -16.99 -18.35
C SER A 325 9.26 -16.86 -19.87
N VAL A 326 8.18 -16.20 -20.32
CA VAL A 326 8.04 -15.79 -21.71
C VAL A 326 9.15 -14.77 -22.00
N SER A 327 9.95 -14.99 -23.04
CA SER A 327 11.04 -14.06 -23.36
C SER A 327 10.49 -12.66 -23.62
N ASN A 328 11.13 -11.63 -23.06
CA ASN A 328 10.72 -10.22 -23.25
C ASN A 328 10.72 -9.80 -24.74
N ASN A 329 11.44 -10.53 -25.59
CA ASN A 329 11.51 -10.32 -27.04
C ASN A 329 10.47 -11.12 -27.86
N SER A 330 9.61 -11.91 -27.21
CA SER A 330 8.49 -12.55 -27.88
C SER A 330 7.40 -11.51 -28.21
N THR A 331 6.63 -11.73 -29.28
CA THR A 331 5.49 -10.87 -29.63
C THR A 331 4.50 -10.75 -28.48
N VAL A 332 4.27 -11.82 -27.71
CA VAL A 332 3.44 -11.82 -26.50
C VAL A 332 4.04 -10.90 -25.43
N GLY A 333 5.37 -10.97 -25.20
CA GLY A 333 6.09 -10.08 -24.29
C GLY A 333 5.97 -8.60 -24.71
N MET A 334 6.21 -8.29 -25.98
CA MET A 334 6.10 -6.93 -26.51
C MET A 334 4.67 -6.36 -26.40
N LEU A 335 3.66 -7.15 -26.76
CA LEU A 335 2.25 -6.75 -26.64
C LEU A 335 1.83 -6.53 -25.18
N SER A 336 2.27 -7.41 -24.27
CA SER A 336 2.00 -7.28 -22.84
C SER A 336 2.67 -6.05 -22.23
N SER A 337 3.91 -5.73 -22.65
CA SER A 337 4.63 -4.54 -22.21
C SER A 337 4.01 -3.26 -22.77
N TRP A 338 3.54 -3.30 -24.03
CA TRP A 338 2.81 -2.19 -24.64
C TRP A 338 1.52 -1.87 -23.86
N LEU A 339 0.74 -2.87 -23.45
CA LEU A 339 -0.45 -2.67 -22.63
C LEU A 339 -0.12 -2.01 -21.27
N MET A 340 1.03 -2.32 -20.68
CA MET A 340 1.47 -1.73 -19.42
C MET A 340 1.89 -0.26 -19.54
N GLN A 341 2.34 0.16 -20.73
CA GLN A 341 2.89 1.50 -21.01
C GLN A 341 1.87 2.45 -21.66
N LEU A 342 0.63 2.00 -21.88
CA LEU A 342 -0.42 2.83 -22.46
C LEU A 342 -0.65 4.08 -21.59
N ASP A 343 -0.52 5.25 -22.21
CA ASP A 343 -0.89 6.52 -21.59
C ASP A 343 -2.40 6.72 -21.71
N TYR A 344 -3.13 6.24 -20.69
CA TYR A 344 -4.59 6.26 -20.63
C TYR A 344 -5.19 7.68 -20.52
N SER A 345 -4.36 8.73 -20.43
CA SER A 345 -4.80 10.13 -20.37
C SER A 345 -4.98 10.79 -21.74
N LYS A 346 -4.51 10.17 -22.83
CA LYS A 346 -4.58 10.73 -24.19
C LYS A 346 -5.54 9.94 -25.09
N ILE A 347 -6.51 10.66 -25.66
CA ILE A 347 -7.42 10.41 -26.81
C ILE A 347 -7.89 8.94 -27.06
N PRO A 348 -9.19 8.69 -27.26
CA PRO A 348 -9.80 7.35 -27.43
C PRO A 348 -9.49 6.62 -28.76
N SER A 349 -8.47 7.03 -29.52
CA SER A 349 -8.21 6.47 -30.87
C SER A 349 -7.63 5.05 -30.87
N ASN A 350 -7.34 4.46 -29.71
CA ASN A 350 -6.67 3.16 -29.61
C ASN A 350 -7.54 2.03 -29.05
N VAL A 351 -8.86 2.22 -28.85
CA VAL A 351 -9.73 1.20 -28.20
C VAL A 351 -9.73 -0.10 -29.02
N GLU A 352 -9.86 0.01 -30.34
CA GLU A 352 -9.84 -1.14 -31.24
C GLU A 352 -8.49 -1.85 -31.21
N THR A 353 -7.39 -1.11 -31.12
CA THR A 353 -6.03 -1.64 -30.99
C THR A 353 -5.84 -2.37 -29.66
N VAL A 354 -6.30 -1.78 -28.55
CA VAL A 354 -6.26 -2.41 -27.22
C VAL A 354 -7.08 -3.70 -27.21
N ALA A 355 -8.30 -3.67 -27.75
CA ALA A 355 -9.16 -4.84 -27.87
C ALA A 355 -8.54 -5.93 -28.77
N ALA A 356 -7.92 -5.56 -29.88
CA ALA A 356 -7.22 -6.49 -30.76
C ALA A 356 -6.00 -7.12 -30.08
N VAL A 357 -5.23 -6.34 -29.32
CA VAL A 357 -4.08 -6.83 -28.55
C VAL A 357 -4.53 -7.76 -27.43
N LEU A 358 -5.59 -7.42 -26.68
CA LEU A 358 -6.15 -8.30 -25.64
C LEU A 358 -6.69 -9.61 -26.24
N ARG A 359 -7.38 -9.57 -27.38
CA ARG A 359 -7.78 -10.78 -28.11
C ARG A 359 -6.58 -11.60 -28.57
N CYS A 360 -5.52 -10.97 -29.05
CA CYS A 360 -4.31 -11.67 -29.46
C CYS A 360 -3.65 -12.39 -28.26
N LEU A 361 -3.56 -11.70 -27.12
CA LEU A 361 -3.03 -12.25 -25.88
C LEU A 361 -3.91 -13.35 -25.29
N SER A 362 -5.24 -13.25 -25.40
CA SER A 362 -6.15 -14.31 -24.93
C SER A 362 -5.98 -15.63 -25.68
N HIS A 363 -5.42 -15.61 -26.89
CA HIS A 363 -5.10 -16.79 -27.69
C HIS A 363 -3.66 -17.25 -27.52
N ALA A 364 -2.84 -16.53 -26.74
CA ALA A 364 -1.46 -16.92 -26.50
C ALA A 364 -1.42 -18.19 -25.62
N PRO A 365 -0.61 -19.20 -25.98
CA PRO A 365 -0.53 -20.46 -25.22
C PRO A 365 0.03 -20.25 -23.80
N ARG A 366 0.79 -19.17 -23.59
CA ARG A 366 1.32 -18.75 -22.30
C ARG A 366 1.38 -17.23 -22.26
N LEU A 367 0.92 -16.67 -21.14
CA LEU A 367 1.05 -15.26 -20.84
C LEU A 367 2.26 -15.04 -19.92
N PRO A 368 2.97 -13.91 -20.04
CA PRO A 368 3.99 -13.52 -19.07
C PRO A 368 3.40 -13.40 -17.65
N ILE A 369 4.26 -13.58 -16.65
CA ILE A 369 3.91 -13.46 -15.24
C ILE A 369 3.80 -11.97 -14.93
N LEU A 370 2.57 -11.45 -14.96
CA LEU A 370 2.25 -10.06 -14.67
C LEU A 370 0.87 -9.96 -14.03
N ASP A 371 0.58 -8.84 -13.37
CA ASP A 371 -0.74 -8.56 -12.81
C ASP A 371 -1.74 -8.24 -13.92
N TRP A 372 -2.25 -9.30 -14.56
CA TRP A 372 -3.27 -9.21 -15.59
C TRP A 372 -4.54 -8.54 -15.07
N GLY A 373 -4.82 -8.63 -13.77
CA GLY A 373 -5.93 -7.92 -13.14
C GLY A 373 -5.73 -6.40 -13.17
N ALA A 374 -4.52 -5.91 -12.92
CA ALA A 374 -4.18 -4.49 -13.08
C ALA A 374 -4.28 -4.04 -14.55
N VAL A 375 -3.72 -4.83 -15.49
CA VAL A 375 -3.79 -4.54 -16.94
C VAL A 375 -5.23 -4.42 -17.43
N VAL A 376 -6.07 -5.42 -17.12
CA VAL A 376 -7.47 -5.44 -17.53
C VAL A 376 -8.25 -4.28 -16.92
N ARG A 377 -8.06 -3.98 -15.63
CA ARG A 377 -8.71 -2.83 -14.97
C ARG A 377 -8.33 -1.51 -15.62
N ARG A 378 -7.05 -1.28 -15.95
CA ARG A 378 -6.62 -0.08 -16.68
C ARG A 378 -7.27 0.00 -18.07
N CYS A 379 -7.34 -1.12 -18.80
CA CYS A 379 -7.98 -1.19 -20.11
C CYS A 379 -9.50 -0.92 -20.04
N MET A 380 -10.20 -1.44 -19.02
CA MET A 380 -11.64 -1.20 -18.83
C MET A 380 -11.95 0.28 -18.55
N ARG A 381 -11.10 0.99 -17.81
CA ARG A 381 -11.29 2.44 -17.62
C ARG A 381 -11.16 3.24 -18.91
N TYR A 382 -10.30 2.79 -19.83
CA TYR A 382 -10.16 3.42 -21.15
C TYR A 382 -11.48 3.40 -21.95
N GLU A 383 -12.28 2.34 -21.82
CA GLU A 383 -13.61 2.26 -22.44
C GLU A 383 -14.60 3.26 -21.81
N GLY A 384 -14.56 3.43 -20.48
CA GLY A 384 -15.36 4.44 -19.77
C GLY A 384 -15.07 5.86 -20.24
N TYR A 385 -13.79 6.25 -20.30
CA TYR A 385 -13.39 7.55 -20.85
C TYR A 385 -13.77 7.69 -22.34
N ALA A 386 -13.62 6.64 -23.15
CA ALA A 386 -14.00 6.68 -24.56
C ALA A 386 -15.52 6.85 -24.77
N ALA A 387 -16.35 6.28 -23.88
CA ALA A 387 -17.80 6.43 -23.91
C ALA A 387 -18.25 7.87 -23.61
N ASP A 388 -17.57 8.57 -22.70
CA ASP A 388 -17.86 9.97 -22.35
C ASP A 388 -17.49 10.97 -23.46
N PHE A 389 -16.57 10.60 -24.36
CA PHE A 389 -16.18 11.41 -25.53
C PHE A 389 -16.97 11.09 -26.81
N LEU A 390 -17.87 10.10 -26.79
CA LEU A 390 -18.79 9.86 -27.90
C LEU A 390 -19.96 10.84 -27.82
N PRO A 391 -20.32 11.55 -28.91
CA PRO A 391 -21.50 12.41 -28.90
C PRO A 391 -22.75 11.57 -28.57
N PRO A 392 -23.73 12.13 -27.83
CA PRO A 392 -24.96 11.42 -27.49
C PRO A 392 -25.60 10.98 -28.80
N LYS A 393 -25.60 9.67 -29.06
CA LYS A 393 -26.33 9.11 -30.19
C LYS A 393 -27.78 9.50 -30.01
N PHE A 394 -28.30 10.25 -30.97
CA PHE A 394 -29.68 10.66 -31.06
C PHE A 394 -30.59 9.46 -30.79
N VAL A 395 -31.48 9.63 -29.81
CA VAL A 395 -32.66 8.81 -29.65
C VAL A 395 -33.45 8.86 -30.96
N SER A 396 -33.64 7.70 -31.58
CA SER A 396 -34.79 7.41 -32.44
C SER A 396 -35.17 5.96 -32.29
#